data_AF-A0A3E0IQ93-F1
#
_entry.id   AF-A0A3E0IQ93-F1
#
_cell.length_a   1.000
_cell.length_b   1.000
_cell.length_c   1.000
_cell.angle_alpha   90.00
_cell.angle_beta   90.00
_cell.angle_gamma   90.00
#
_symmetry.space_group_name_H-M   'P 1'
#
loop_
_entity.id
_entity.type
_entity.pdbx_description
1 polymer ?
#
loop_
_entity_poly.entity_id
_entity_poly.type
_entity_poly.pdbx_seq_one_letter_code
_entity_poly.pdbx_strand_id
1 'polypeptide(L)'
;ANQINTIEYHEMVANIYHFHFNYVDSAYNLAYYHYWQSLEISQFKDQSLLNEFLEILDEPDFDMVSKENIEIVANKVLEKDLKMIHQLNMLNQRNNES
;
A
#
# COMPACT_ATOMS: atom_id res chain seq x y z
N ALA A 1 -5.07 19.34 -19.50
CA ALA A 1 -4.38 18.31 -18.71
C ALA A 1 -5.16 18.12 -17.41
N ASN A 2 -5.78 16.94 -17.20
CA ASN A 2 -6.52 16.64 -15.96
C ASN A 2 -5.49 16.29 -14.87
N GLN A 3 -5.19 17.23 -13.98
CA GLN A 3 -4.14 17.11 -12.95
C GLN A 3 -4.56 16.35 -11.67
N ILE A 4 -5.45 15.35 -11.71
CA ILE A 4 -6.03 14.84 -10.45
C ILE A 4 -6.09 13.31 -10.41
N ASN A 5 -4.95 12.65 -10.66
CA ASN A 5 -4.81 11.21 -10.41
C ASN A 5 -3.35 10.88 -10.08
N THR A 6 -2.81 11.52 -9.04
CA THR A 6 -1.44 11.25 -8.54
C THR A 6 -1.51 10.55 -7.18
N ILE A 7 -0.44 9.83 -6.83
CA ILE A 7 -0.33 9.15 -5.54
C ILE A 7 -0.58 10.14 -4.40
N GLU A 8 0.08 11.30 -4.43
CA GLU A 8 0.01 12.31 -3.38
C GLU A 8 -1.41 12.89 -3.21
N TYR A 9 -2.16 13.02 -4.31
CA TYR A 9 -3.55 13.44 -4.24
C TYR A 9 -4.40 12.41 -3.51
N HIS A 10 -4.24 11.13 -3.86
CA HIS A 10 -4.98 10.06 -3.23
C HIS A 10 -4.63 9.89 -1.75
N GLU A 11 -3.34 9.93 -1.39
CA GLU A 11 -2.91 9.89 0.01
C GLU A 11 -3.47 11.07 0.82
N MET A 12 -3.41 12.29 0.27
CA MET A 12 -3.96 13.48 0.93
C MET A 12 -5.46 13.32 1.20
N VAL A 13 -6.25 12.89 0.21
CA VAL A 13 -7.69 12.74 0.38
C VAL A 13 -8.02 11.59 1.32
N ALA A 14 -7.30 10.47 1.23
CA ALA A 14 -7.46 9.35 2.15
C ALA A 14 -7.27 9.79 3.61
N ASN A 15 -6.17 10.50 3.89
CA ASN A 15 -5.84 11.02 5.21
C ASN A 15 -6.87 12.03 5.73
N ILE A 16 -7.45 12.86 4.85
CA ILE A 16 -8.52 13.79 5.25
C ILE A 16 -9.75 13.01 5.73
N TYR A 17 -10.20 12.01 4.98
CA TYR A 17 -11.35 11.20 5.39
C TYR A 17 -11.06 10.34 6.62
N HIS A 18 -9.85 9.77 6.68
CA HIS A 18 -9.45 8.89 7.76
C HIS A 18 -9.25 9.65 9.09
N PHE A 19 -8.61 10.82 9.10
CA PHE A 19 -8.24 11.48 10.35
C PHE A 19 -9.06 12.72 10.71
N HIS A 20 -9.70 13.35 9.72
CA HIS A 20 -10.35 14.66 9.93
C HIS A 20 -11.86 14.64 9.70
N PHE A 21 -12.37 13.70 8.92
CA PHE A 21 -13.78 13.57 8.60
C PHE A 21 -14.32 12.17 8.91
N ASN A 22 -13.66 11.41 9.78
CA ASN A 22 -14.04 10.03 10.12
C ASN A 22 -15.42 9.89 10.79
N TYR A 23 -16.01 11.00 11.22
CA TYR A 23 -17.39 11.08 11.70
C TYR A 23 -18.45 11.14 10.59
N VAL A 24 -18.04 11.35 9.34
CA VAL A 24 -18.96 11.40 8.19
C VAL A 24 -19.30 10.00 7.74
N ASP A 25 -20.57 9.76 7.40
CA ASP A 25 -21.00 8.50 6.81
C ASP A 25 -20.14 8.15 5.59
N SER A 26 -19.65 6.91 5.54
CA SER A 26 -18.76 6.41 4.48
C SER A 26 -17.35 7.03 4.43
N ALA A 27 -16.92 7.81 5.42
CA ALA A 27 -15.56 8.35 5.45
C ALA A 27 -14.49 7.26 5.30
N TYR A 28 -14.65 6.16 6.03
CA TYR A 28 -13.74 5.01 5.94
C TYR A 28 -13.79 4.31 4.57
N ASN A 29 -14.96 4.19 3.95
CA ASN A 29 -15.07 3.70 2.56
C ASN A 29 -14.32 4.61 1.56
N LEU A 30 -14.40 5.93 1.76
CA LEU A 30 -13.70 6.91 0.91
C LEU A 30 -12.19 6.87 1.17
N ALA A 31 -11.78 6.81 2.43
CA ALA A 31 -10.38 6.66 2.81
C ALA A 31 -9.78 5.40 2.15
N TYR A 32 -10.45 4.25 2.31
CA TYR A 32 -10.08 3.00 1.68
C TYR A 32 -9.98 3.12 0.15
N TYR A 33 -10.99 3.71 -0.52
CA TYR A 33 -10.95 3.91 -1.96
C TYR A 33 -9.69 4.68 -2.39
N HIS A 34 -9.35 5.75 -1.67
CA HIS A 34 -8.19 6.56 -2.00
C HIS A 34 -6.86 5.85 -1.67
N TYR A 35 -6.73 5.15 -0.55
CA TYR A 35 -5.56 4.30 -0.27
C TYR A 35 -5.39 3.21 -1.33
N TRP A 36 -6.47 2.60 -1.82
CA TRP A 36 -6.37 1.61 -2.89
C TRP A 36 -5.92 2.23 -4.22
N GLN A 37 -6.44 3.40 -4.56
CA GLN A 37 -6.01 4.11 -5.78
C GLN A 37 -4.52 4.47 -5.75
N SER A 38 -3.96 4.86 -4.59
CA SER A 38 -2.51 5.13 -4.49
C SER A 38 -1.69 3.86 -4.78
N LEU A 39 -2.14 2.70 -4.29
CA LEU A 39 -1.54 1.40 -4.61
C LEU A 39 -1.62 1.06 -6.11
N GLU A 40 -2.79 1.23 -6.74
CA GLU A 40 -2.98 0.95 -8.17
C GLU A 40 -2.12 1.87 -9.06
N ILE A 41 -2.07 3.16 -8.75
CA ILE A 41 -1.25 4.14 -9.48
C ILE A 41 0.24 3.80 -9.35
N SER A 42 0.68 3.40 -8.16
CA SER A 42 2.05 2.90 -7.94
C SER A 42 2.32 1.54 -8.60
N GLN A 43 1.29 0.90 -9.18
CA GLN A 43 1.32 -0.46 -9.71
C GLN A 43 1.79 -1.49 -8.66
N PHE A 44 1.46 -1.26 -7.39
CA PHE A 44 1.89 -2.08 -6.26
C PHE A 44 3.43 -2.20 -6.17
N LYS A 45 4.16 -1.17 -6.61
CA LYS A 45 5.63 -1.14 -6.57
C LYS A 45 6.18 -0.27 -5.45
N ASP A 46 5.38 0.57 -4.81
CA ASP A 46 5.83 1.36 -3.68
C ASP A 46 5.74 0.54 -2.38
N GLN A 47 6.87 0.34 -1.69
CA GLN A 47 6.88 -0.44 -0.46
C GLN A 47 6.23 0.29 0.72
N SER A 48 6.37 1.62 0.77
CA SER A 48 5.81 2.42 1.86
C SER A 48 4.28 2.31 1.81
N LEU A 49 3.70 2.55 0.63
CA LEU A 49 2.25 2.47 0.45
C LEU A 49 1.69 1.07 0.77
N LEU A 50 2.40 0.00 0.39
CA LEU A 50 1.97 -1.37 0.70
C LEU A 50 1.97 -1.64 2.21
N ASN A 51 3.00 -1.17 2.92
CA ASN A 51 3.11 -1.36 4.37
C ASN A 51 2.06 -0.51 5.11
N GLU A 52 1.93 0.77 4.75
CA GLU A 52 0.94 1.68 5.31
C GLU A 52 -0.48 1.14 5.13
N PHE A 53 -0.81 0.58 3.95
CA PHE A 53 -2.11 -0.05 3.72
C PHE A 53 -2.36 -1.26 4.64
N LEU A 54 -1.34 -2.04 4.98
CA LEU A 54 -1.50 -3.16 5.90
C LEU A 54 -1.62 -2.70 7.36
N GLU A 55 -0.94 -1.62 7.73
CA GLU A 55 -1.00 -1.03 9.08
C GLU A 55 -2.40 -0.46 9.38
N ILE A 56 -3.07 0.17 8.42
CA ILE A 56 -4.44 0.69 8.64
C ILE A 56 -5.49 -0.42 8.87
N LEU A 57 -5.19 -1.68 8.51
CA LEU A 57 -6.11 -2.81 8.73
C LEU A 57 -6.22 -3.20 10.21
N ASP A 58 -5.29 -2.75 11.05
CA ASP A 58 -5.37 -2.95 12.50
C ASP A 58 -6.46 -2.06 13.14
N GLU A 59 -6.98 -1.09 12.40
CA GLU A 59 -8.08 -0.23 12.85
C GLU A 59 -9.45 -0.92 12.65
N PRO A 60 -10.34 -0.90 13.67
CA PRO A 60 -11.60 -1.63 13.63
C PRO A 60 -12.55 -1.14 12.53
N ASP A 61 -12.45 0.13 12.14
CA ASP A 61 -13.29 0.74 11.10
C ASP A 61 -12.88 0.33 9.66
N PHE A 62 -11.81 -0.44 9.49
CA PHE A 62 -11.39 -1.02 8.21
C PHE A 62 -11.78 -2.51 8.06
N ASP A 63 -12.69 -3.03 8.90
CA ASP A 63 -13.24 -4.39 8.77
C ASP A 63 -13.95 -4.64 7.42
N MET A 64 -14.34 -3.57 6.74
CA MET A 64 -14.93 -3.54 5.40
C MET A 64 -13.96 -3.99 4.28
N VAL A 65 -12.64 -4.01 4.52
CA VAL A 65 -11.66 -4.40 3.51
C VAL A 65 -11.74 -5.90 3.26
N SER A 66 -11.87 -6.29 1.99
CA SER A 66 -12.01 -7.71 1.64
C SER A 66 -10.72 -8.49 1.89
N LYS A 67 -10.87 -9.75 2.33
CA LYS A 67 -9.75 -10.69 2.50
C LYS A 67 -8.91 -10.84 1.23
N GLU A 68 -9.55 -10.81 0.06
CA GLU A 68 -8.87 -10.88 -1.24
C GLU A 68 -7.91 -9.70 -1.44
N ASN A 69 -8.33 -8.49 -1.11
CA ASN A 69 -7.49 -7.29 -1.25
C ASN A 69 -6.32 -7.29 -0.26
N ILE A 70 -6.57 -7.76 0.96
CA ILE A 70 -5.51 -7.98 1.97
C ILE A 70 -4.48 -8.99 1.43
N GLU A 71 -4.94 -10.11 0.88
CA GLU A 71 -4.06 -11.14 0.29
C GLU A 71 -3.26 -10.60 -0.89
N ILE A 72 -3.84 -9.78 -1.76
CA ILE A 72 -3.13 -9.13 -2.87
C ILE A 72 -1.96 -8.30 -2.35
N VAL A 73 -2.21 -7.42 -1.38
CA VAL A 73 -1.19 -6.51 -0.83
C VAL A 73 -0.12 -7.28 -0.06
N ALA A 74 -0.52 -8.22 0.81
CA ALA A 74 0.42 -9.04 1.58
C ALA A 74 1.35 -9.86 0.67
N ASN A 75 0.83 -10.46 -0.40
CA ASN A 75 1.64 -11.19 -1.37
C ASN A 75 2.65 -10.29 -2.09
N LYS A 76 2.29 -9.03 -2.40
CA LYS A 76 3.21 -8.07 -3.03
C LYS A 76 4.38 -7.69 -2.13
N VAL A 77 4.16 -7.56 -0.83
CA VAL A 77 5.22 -7.35 0.16
C VAL A 77 6.17 -8.56 0.19
N LEU A 78 5.62 -9.77 0.32
CA LEU A 78 6.42 -11.01 0.36
C LEU A 78 7.24 -11.23 -0.93
N GLU A 79 6.64 -10.97 -2.10
CA GLU A 79 7.34 -11.06 -3.40
C GLU A 79 8.59 -10.17 -3.45
N LYS A 80 8.53 -8.99 -2.84
CA LYS A 80 9.65 -8.03 -2.81
C LYS A 80 10.74 -8.47 -1.86
N ASP A 81 10.38 -8.95 -0.66
CA ASP A 81 11.34 -9.46 0.31
C ASP A 81 12.12 -10.65 -0.25
N LEU A 82 11.42 -11.59 -0.91
CA LEU A 82 12.05 -12.73 -1.58
C LEU A 82 13.02 -12.29 -2.70
N LYS A 83 12.65 -11.29 -3.51
CA LYS A 83 13.53 -10.73 -4.54
C LYS A 83 14.78 -10.09 -3.94
N MET A 84 14.64 -9.34 -2.84
CA MET A 84 15.76 -8.72 -2.15
C MET A 84 16.73 -9.77 -1.60
N ILE A 85 16.22 -10.80 -0.92
CA ILE A 85 17.01 -11.92 -0.41
C ILE A 85 17.77 -12.61 -1.55
N HIS A 86 17.09 -12.88 -2.67
CA HIS A 86 17.72 -13.49 -3.83
C HIS A 86 18.86 -12.63 -4.39
N GLN A 87 18.66 -11.31 -4.52
CA GLN A 87 19.70 -10.39 -5.02
C GLN A 87 20.93 -10.33 -4.08
N LEU A 88 20.71 -10.31 -2.77
CA LEU A 88 21.79 -10.34 -1.78
C LEU A 88 22.61 -11.63 -1.88
N ASN A 89 21.95 -12.78 -2.03
CA ASN A 89 22.63 -14.06 -2.22
C ASN A 89 23.51 -14.06 -3.50
N MET A 90 23.01 -13.50 -4.60
CA MET A 90 23.76 -13.37 -5.86
C MET A 90 24.93 -12.37 -5.78
N LEU A 91 24.86 -11.36 -4.91
CA LEU A 91 25.98 -10.44 -4.65
C LEU A 91 27.08 -11.11 -3.82
N ASN A 92 26.70 -11.84 -2.78
CA ASN A 92 27.65 -12.55 -1.92
C ASN A 92 28.42 -13.64 -2.68
N GLN A 93 27.78 -14.35 -3.60
CA GLN A 93 28.45 -15.33 -4.46
C GLN A 93 29.53 -14.67 -5.35
N ARG A 94 29.20 -13.55 -6.01
CA ARG A 94 30.16 -12.81 -6.86
C ARG A 94 31.38 -12.28 -6.11
N ASN A 95 31.18 -11.82 -4.87
CA ASN A 95 32.28 -11.30 -4.04
C ASN A 95 33.19 -12.40 -3.48
N ASN A 96 32.71 -13.64 -3.40
CA ASN A 96 33.50 -14.78 -2.93
C ASN A 96 34.27 -15.49 -4.07
N GLU A 97 33.98 -15.15 -5.33
CA GLU A 97 34.63 -15.68 -6.54
C GLU A 97 35.68 -14.72 -7.13
N SER A 98 35.94 -13.56 -6.50
CA SER A 98 36.97 -12.57 -6.87
C SER A 98 38.13 -12.57 -5.89
#